data_AF-A0A2R6DH69-F1
#
_entry.id   AF-A0A2R6DH69-F1
#
_cell.length_a   1.000
_cell.length_b   1.000
_cell.length_c   1.000
_cell.angle_alpha   90.00
_cell.angle_beta   90.00
_cell.angle_gamma   90.00
#
_symmetry.space_group_name_H-M   'P 1'
#
loop_
_entity.id
_entity.type
_entity.pdbx_description
1 polymer ?
#
loop_
_entity_poly.entity_id
_entity_poly.type
_entity_poly.pdbx_seq_one_letter_code
_entity_poly.pdbx_strand_id
1 'polypeptide(L)'
;MDWPHDPDGEQGSEGMRKYGQAIIAKKVNEGEDFPLSTAEFVDEHGEEPVRLNHERVVSVAEVFENVDREEFADFPAFHTAVGDAMREHGFWDYDSETENPDRQRA
;
A
#
# COMPACT_ATOMS: atom_id res chain seq x y z
N MET A 1 -4.75 0.48 17.88
CA MET A 1 -5.03 -0.89 17.41
C MET A 1 -3.97 -1.80 17.97
N ASP A 2 -4.34 -3.05 18.25
CA ASP A 2 -3.39 -4.13 18.49
C ASP A 2 -3.03 -4.67 17.10
N TRP A 3 -1.78 -4.49 16.68
CA TRP A 3 -1.31 -4.90 15.35
C TRP A 3 -0.69 -6.30 15.43
N PRO A 4 -0.83 -7.14 14.39
CA PRO A 4 -0.23 -8.49 14.37
C PRO A 4 1.30 -8.46 14.50
N HIS A 5 1.94 -7.34 14.15
CA HIS A 5 3.35 -7.08 14.40
C HIS A 5 3.60 -5.58 14.66
N ASP A 6 4.78 -5.26 15.16
CA ASP A 6 5.20 -3.86 15.35
C ASP A 6 5.20 -3.12 14.00
N PRO A 7 4.44 -2.01 13.85
CA PRO A 7 4.47 -1.17 12.65
C PRO A 7 5.86 -0.60 12.34
N ASP A 8 6.73 -0.49 13.35
CA ASP A 8 8.10 0.00 13.21
C ASP A 8 9.16 -1.11 13.17
N GLY A 9 8.73 -2.36 13.36
CA GLY A 9 9.61 -3.52 13.29
C GLY A 9 10.02 -3.91 11.87
N GLU A 10 10.78 -5.00 11.76
CA GLU A 10 11.26 -5.52 10.47
C GLU A 10 10.12 -5.88 9.50
N GLN A 11 8.99 -6.37 10.01
CA GLN A 11 7.82 -6.72 9.19
C GLN A 11 7.00 -5.48 8.77
N GLY A 12 7.15 -4.36 9.49
CA GLY A 12 6.53 -3.08 9.17
C GLY A 12 7.49 -2.15 8.42
N SER A 13 7.73 -0.97 9.00
CA SER A 13 8.48 0.12 8.38
C SER A 13 10.00 -0.06 8.38
N GLU A 14 10.53 -1.16 8.94
CA GLU A 14 11.96 -1.42 9.10
C GLU A 14 12.68 -0.28 9.82
N GLY A 15 12.14 0.14 10.97
CA GLY A 15 12.63 1.29 11.71
C GLY A 15 12.45 2.58 10.92
N MET A 16 11.26 2.80 10.35
CA MET A 16 10.88 4.02 9.63
C MET A 16 11.64 4.27 8.32
N ARG A 17 12.14 3.21 7.68
CA ARG A 17 12.82 3.25 6.38
C ARG A 17 11.88 3.04 5.20
N LYS A 18 10.74 2.40 5.41
CA LYS A 18 9.70 2.11 4.41
C LYS A 18 8.37 2.68 4.86
N TYR A 19 7.59 3.14 3.88
CA TYR A 19 6.26 3.72 4.11
C TYR A 19 5.29 3.32 3.01
N GLY A 20 4.00 3.33 3.36
CA GLY A 20 2.88 3.19 2.45
C GLY A 20 3.05 2.00 1.52
N GLN A 21 3.04 2.31 0.23
CA GLN A 21 3.14 1.31 -0.83
C GLN A 21 4.39 0.42 -0.75
N ALA A 22 5.52 0.91 -0.25
CA ALA A 22 6.73 0.10 -0.12
C ALA A 22 6.57 -1.02 0.92
N ILE A 23 5.73 -0.82 1.93
CA ILE A 23 5.38 -1.86 2.92
C ILE A 23 4.46 -2.89 2.25
N ILE A 24 3.47 -2.45 1.48
CA ILE A 24 2.53 -3.34 0.76
C ILE A 24 3.29 -4.19 -0.26
N ALA A 25 4.18 -3.59 -1.06
CA ALA A 25 4.98 -4.30 -2.06
C ALA A 25 5.87 -5.39 -1.45
N LYS A 26 6.36 -5.21 -0.21
CA LYS A 26 7.18 -6.21 0.48
C LYS A 26 6.41 -7.49 0.81
N LYS A 27 5.08 -7.41 0.88
CA LYS A 27 4.21 -8.56 1.16
C LYS A 27 3.99 -9.43 -0.07
N VAL A 28 4.43 -8.99 -1.25
CA VAL A 28 4.24 -9.70 -2.52
C VAL A 28 5.57 -10.25 -3.03
N ASN A 29 5.54 -11.50 -3.47
CA ASN A 29 6.58 -12.20 -4.20
C ASN A 29 6.25 -12.23 -5.70
N GLU A 30 6.99 -11.46 -6.49
CA GLU A 30 6.79 -11.30 -7.93
C GLU A 30 6.86 -12.61 -8.75
N GLY A 31 7.54 -13.65 -8.22
CA GLY A 31 7.72 -14.92 -8.90
C GLY A 31 6.68 -15.99 -8.55
N GLU A 32 5.93 -15.81 -7.45
CA GLU A 32 5.10 -16.87 -6.86
C GLU A 32 3.63 -16.45 -6.68
N ASP A 33 3.36 -15.17 -6.43
CA ASP A 33 2.03 -14.71 -6.00
C ASP A 33 1.11 -14.30 -7.15
N PHE A 34 1.63 -14.25 -8.39
CA PHE A 34 0.85 -13.82 -9.55
C PHE A 34 0.31 -15.01 -10.36
N PRO A 35 -0.97 -14.96 -10.78
CA PRO A 35 -1.94 -13.87 -10.61
C PRO A 35 -2.44 -13.73 -9.16
N LEU A 36 -2.54 -12.47 -8.69
CA LEU A 36 -2.85 -12.14 -7.30
C LEU A 36 -4.31 -11.68 -7.15
N SER A 37 -5.08 -12.35 -6.29
CA SER A 37 -6.43 -11.91 -5.93
C SER A 37 -6.41 -10.86 -4.81
N THR A 38 -7.16 -9.78 -4.97
CA THR A 38 -7.37 -8.77 -3.92
C THR A 38 -8.01 -9.38 -2.68
N ALA A 39 -8.98 -10.27 -2.86
CA ALA A 39 -9.68 -10.89 -1.74
C ALA A 39 -8.74 -11.79 -0.93
N GLU A 40 -7.93 -12.63 -1.60
CA GLU A 40 -6.96 -13.49 -0.93
C GLU A 40 -5.85 -12.67 -0.26
N PHE A 41 -5.37 -11.61 -0.93
CA PHE A 41 -4.36 -10.72 -0.36
C PHE A 41 -4.86 -10.01 0.92
N VAL A 42 -6.12 -9.54 0.92
CA VAL A 42 -6.72 -8.90 2.10
C VAL A 42 -7.04 -9.92 3.20
N ASP A 43 -7.40 -11.16 2.86
CA ASP A 43 -7.60 -12.22 3.86
C ASP A 43 -6.29 -12.54 4.61
N GLU A 44 -5.16 -12.62 3.88
CA GLU A 44 -3.86 -12.92 4.46
C GLU A 44 -3.23 -11.72 5.20
N HIS A 45 -3.28 -10.53 4.59
CA HIS A 45 -2.52 -9.37 5.05
C HIS A 45 -3.37 -8.24 5.62
N GLY A 46 -4.71 -8.33 5.55
CA GLY A 46 -5.63 -7.22 5.80
C GLY A 46 -5.46 -6.55 7.17
N GLU A 47 -5.12 -7.32 8.20
CA GLU A 47 -4.92 -6.82 9.57
C GLU A 47 -3.52 -6.23 9.81
N GLU A 48 -2.60 -6.38 8.85
CA GLU A 48 -1.22 -5.95 9.03
C GLU A 48 -1.07 -4.42 8.91
N PRO A 49 -0.19 -3.81 9.71
CA PRO A 49 0.00 -2.36 9.70
C PRO A 49 0.78 -1.87 8.48
N VAL A 50 0.28 -0.80 7.89
CA VAL A 50 0.93 0.02 6.87
C VAL A 50 1.18 1.40 7.46
N ARG A 51 2.46 1.70 7.74
CA ARG A 51 2.87 3.04 8.18
C ARG A 51 2.90 3.97 6.98
N LEU A 52 2.07 5.01 6.98
CA LEU A 52 2.01 5.98 5.88
C LEU A 52 3.04 7.09 6.04
N ASN A 53 3.23 7.54 7.28
CA ASN A 53 4.17 8.60 7.63
C ASN A 53 4.59 8.48 9.11
N HIS A 54 5.22 9.51 9.65
CA HIS A 54 5.67 9.51 11.05
C HIS A 54 4.54 9.53 12.09
N GLU A 55 3.29 9.83 11.71
CA GLU A 55 2.13 9.99 12.60
C GLU A 55 1.02 8.96 12.36
N ARG A 56 0.83 8.51 11.11
CA ARG A 56 -0.32 7.72 10.66
C ARG A 56 0.09 6.29 10.30
N VAL A 57 -0.63 5.33 10.89
CA VAL A 57 -0.58 3.90 10.58
C VAL A 57 -2.01 3.45 10.30
N VAL A 58 -2.20 2.73 9.21
CA VAL A 58 -3.48 2.16 8.78
C VAL A 58 -3.31 0.64 8.58
N SER A 59 -4.40 -0.09 8.34
CA SER A 59 -4.31 -1.50 7.96
C SER A 59 -4.16 -1.66 6.45
N VAL A 60 -3.68 -2.82 5.99
CA VAL A 60 -3.73 -3.17 4.56
C VAL A 60 -5.18 -3.14 4.06
N ALA A 61 -6.12 -3.68 4.84
CA ALA A 61 -7.53 -3.69 4.47
C ALA A 61 -8.05 -2.26 4.18
N GLU A 62 -7.71 -1.28 5.01
CA GLU A 62 -8.12 0.13 4.82
C GLU A 62 -7.60 0.73 3.49
N VAL A 63 -6.39 0.33 3.07
CA VAL A 63 -5.87 0.75 1.75
C VAL A 63 -6.65 0.08 0.62
N PHE A 64 -6.94 -1.22 0.75
CA PHE A 64 -7.61 -2.01 -0.29
C PHE A 64 -9.12 -1.78 -0.40
N GLU A 65 -9.77 -1.17 0.59
CA GLU A 65 -11.15 -0.67 0.46
C GLU A 65 -11.32 0.29 -0.73
N ASN A 66 -10.22 0.90 -1.18
CA ASN A 66 -10.19 1.90 -2.25
C ASN A 66 -9.60 1.36 -3.57
N VAL A 67 -9.34 0.05 -3.64
CA VAL A 67 -8.76 -0.58 -4.84
C VAL A 67 -9.87 -1.26 -5.64
N ASP A 68 -10.25 -0.67 -6.77
CA ASP A 68 -11.36 -1.14 -7.62
C ASP A 68 -11.09 -2.42 -8.44
N ARG A 69 -9.95 -3.08 -8.24
CA ARG A 69 -9.53 -4.24 -9.02
C ARG A 69 -9.57 -5.51 -8.18
N GLU A 70 -10.17 -6.56 -8.74
CA GLU A 70 -10.35 -7.85 -8.05
C GLU A 70 -9.13 -8.79 -8.19
N GLU A 71 -8.37 -8.69 -9.28
CA GLU A 71 -7.21 -9.54 -9.58
C GLU A 71 -6.14 -8.76 -10.35
N PHE A 72 -4.87 -9.06 -10.08
CA PHE A 72 -3.71 -8.50 -10.77
C PHE A 72 -2.93 -9.59 -11.50
N ALA A 73 -2.62 -9.37 -12.77
CA ALA A 73 -1.86 -10.32 -13.59
C ALA A 73 -0.36 -10.33 -13.26
N ASP A 74 0.17 -9.21 -12.78
CA ASP A 74 1.60 -9.00 -12.56
C ASP A 74 1.86 -7.87 -11.55
N PHE A 75 3.11 -7.81 -11.07
CA PHE A 75 3.53 -6.82 -10.07
C PHE A 75 3.37 -5.36 -10.53
N PRO A 76 3.76 -4.96 -11.75
CA PRO A 76 3.44 -3.63 -12.27
C PRO A 76 1.95 -3.27 -12.22
N ALA A 77 1.06 -4.20 -12.60
CA ALA A 77 -0.38 -3.99 -12.56
C ALA A 77 -0.90 -3.79 -11.11
N PHE A 78 -0.40 -4.58 -10.17
CA PHE A 78 -0.68 -4.43 -8.74
C PHE A 78 -0.17 -3.10 -8.18
N HIS A 79 1.12 -2.80 -8.42
CA HIS A 79 1.77 -1.61 -7.92
C HIS A 79 1.15 -0.34 -8.50
N THR A 80 0.72 -0.34 -9.76
CA THR A 80 0.05 0.84 -10.34
C THR A 80 -1.29 1.08 -9.65
N ALA A 81 -2.15 0.05 -9.55
CA ALA A 81 -3.48 0.18 -8.99
C ALA A 81 -3.49 0.57 -7.51
N VAL A 82 -2.62 -0.04 -6.69
CA VAL A 82 -2.49 0.32 -5.26
C VAL A 82 -1.97 1.75 -5.13
N GLY A 83 -1.00 2.16 -5.95
CA GLY A 83 -0.45 3.52 -5.92
C GLY A 83 -1.51 4.57 -6.27
N ASP A 84 -2.31 4.30 -7.30
CA ASP A 84 -3.41 5.17 -7.72
C ASP A 84 -4.48 5.29 -6.63
N ALA A 85 -4.92 4.18 -6.03
CA ALA A 85 -5.85 4.18 -4.90
C ALA A 85 -5.30 4.94 -3.68
N MET A 86 -4.02 4.73 -3.35
CA MET A 86 -3.38 5.44 -2.24
C MET A 86 -3.37 6.96 -2.46
N ARG A 87 -3.14 7.38 -3.71
CA ARG A 87 -3.11 8.80 -4.08
C ARG A 87 -4.49 9.43 -4.03
N GLU A 88 -5.48 8.83 -4.68
CA GLU A 88 -6.83 9.38 -4.79
C GLU A 88 -7.52 9.51 -3.41
N HIS A 89 -7.16 8.65 -2.45
CA HIS A 89 -7.79 8.59 -1.14
C HIS A 89 -6.95 9.18 0.01
N GLY A 90 -5.92 9.98 -0.32
CA GLY A 90 -5.19 10.78 0.68
C GLY A 90 -4.36 9.94 1.66
N PHE A 91 -3.81 8.82 1.19
CA PHE A 91 -2.86 8.02 1.97
C PHE A 91 -1.41 8.51 1.82
N TRP A 92 -1.18 9.54 1.00
CA TRP A 92 0.09 10.25 0.89
C TRP A 92 -0.03 11.65 1.49
N ASP A 93 0.94 12.05 2.31
CA ASP A 93 1.01 13.43 2.81
C ASP A 93 1.30 14.43 1.70
N TYR A 94 1.98 13.95 0.65
CA TYR A 94 2.30 14.75 -0.51
C TYR A 94 1.30 14.47 -1.65
N ASP A 95 0.38 15.39 -1.84
CA ASP A 95 -0.58 15.37 -2.94
C ASP A 95 -0.12 16.34 -4.03
N SER A 96 0.41 15.79 -5.13
CA SER A 96 0.93 16.64 -6.21
C SER A 96 -0.16 17.47 -6.90
N GLU A 97 -1.43 17.07 -6.86
CA GLU A 97 -2.51 17.84 -7.48
C GLU A 97 -2.83 19.10 -6.65
N THR A 98 -2.70 19.01 -5.33
CA THR A 98 -2.84 20.12 -4.39
C THR A 98 -1.58 20.97 -4.29
N GLU A 99 -0.39 20.35 -4.32
CA GLU A 99 0.88 21.01 -4.00
C GLU A 99 1.70 21.38 -5.25
N ASN A 100 1.44 20.78 -6.41
CA ASN A 100 2.10 21.07 -7.68
C ASN A 100 1.17 20.87 -8.90
N PRO A 101 0.07 21.65 -9.00
CA PRO A 101 -0.95 21.49 -10.05
C PRO A 101 -0.41 21.67 -11.48
N ASP A 102 0.73 22.36 -11.64
CA ASP A 102 1.35 22.67 -12.93
C ASP A 102 2.33 21.60 -13.45
N ARG A 103 2.56 20.50 -12.70
CA ARG A 103 3.43 19.42 -13.18
C ARG A 103 2.71 18.58 -14.24
N GLN A 104 2.73 19.06 -15.48
CA GLN A 104 2.30 18.29 -16.65
C GLN A 104 2.99 16.91 -16.62
N ARG A 105 2.18 15.85 -16.68
CA ARG A 105 2.63 14.47 -16.86
C ARG A 105 3.58 14.45 -18.08
N ALA A 106 4.85 14.16 -17.82
CA ALA A 106 5.86 13.97 -18.85
C ALA A 106 5.79 12.53 -19.40
#